data_AF-A0A4Q2AC99-F1
#
_entry.id   AF-A0A4Q2AC99-F1
#
_cell.length_a   1.000
_cell.length_b   1.000
_cell.length_c   1.000
_cell.angle_alpha   90.00
_cell.angle_beta   90.00
_cell.angle_gamma   90.00
#
_symmetry.space_group_name_H-M   'P 1'
#
loop_
_entity.id
_entity.type
_entity.pdbx_description
1 polymer ?
#
loop_
_entity_poly.entity_id
_entity_poly.type
_entity_poly.pdbx_seq_one_letter_code
_entity_poly.pdbx_strand_id
1 'polypeptide(L)' 'MSTPKRPPLRLYLLLYPFTALAVAINLFMLALMWQAVGWPALTPVTALWLCLPLGLPANWWVTLWVRGLIDEAEGRK' A
#
# COMPACT_ATOMS: atom_id res chain seq x y z
N MET A 1 0.95 -18.05 -21.34
CA MET A 1 1.40 -16.67 -21.06
C MET A 1 0.19 -15.89 -20.56
N SER A 2 -0.09 -15.88 -19.26
CA SER A 2 -1.21 -15.13 -18.68
C SER A 2 -0.91 -13.63 -18.82
N THR A 3 -1.74 -12.92 -19.59
CA THR A 3 -1.62 -11.49 -19.85
C THR A 3 -1.56 -10.74 -18.52
N PRO A 4 -0.63 -9.78 -18.30
CA PRO A 4 -0.61 -9.02 -17.07
C PRO A 4 -1.93 -8.23 -16.96
N LYS A 5 -2.80 -8.67 -16.05
CA LYS A 5 -4.10 -8.05 -15.80
C LYS A 5 -3.82 -6.71 -15.12
N ARG A 6 -3.83 -5.62 -15.90
CA ARG A 6 -3.67 -4.27 -15.35
C ARG A 6 -4.73 -4.05 -14.25
N PRO A 7 -4.37 -3.46 -13.10
CA PRO A 7 -5.33 -3.18 -12.06
C PRO A 7 -6.36 -2.19 -12.57
N PRO A 8 -7.65 -2.41 -12.26
CA PRO A 8 -8.69 -1.49 -12.68
C PRO A 8 -8.48 -0.15 -11.98
N LEU A 9 -8.34 0.91 -12.78
CA LEU A 9 -8.04 2.27 -12.29
C LEU A 9 -9.03 2.74 -11.22
N ARG A 10 -10.32 2.40 -11.36
CA ARG A 10 -11.36 2.74 -10.36
C ARG A 10 -11.10 2.08 -9.01
N LEU A 11 -10.73 0.80 -8.98
CA LEU A 11 -10.42 0.07 -7.75
C LEU A 11 -9.12 0.61 -7.14
N TYR A 12 -8.11 0.87 -7.98
CA TYR A 12 -6.84 1.45 -7.55
C TYR A 12 -7.06 2.80 -6.84
N LEU A 13 -7.79 3.73 -7.45
CA LEU A 13 -8.05 5.04 -6.86
C LEU A 13 -8.89 4.94 -5.57
N LEU A 14 -9.85 4.01 -5.52
CA LEU A 14 -10.65 3.76 -4.33
C LEU A 14 -9.80 3.26 -3.15
N LEU A 15 -8.87 2.34 -3.42
CA LEU A 15 -8.02 1.73 -2.39
C LEU A 15 -6.82 2.60 -1.99
N TYR A 16 -6.40 3.54 -2.84
CA TYR A 16 -5.20 4.36 -2.62
C TYR A 16 -5.18 5.10 -1.27
N PRO A 17 -6.20 5.87 -0.84
CA PRO A 17 -6.13 6.56 0.44
C PRO A 17 -5.95 5.59 1.61
N PHE A 18 -6.63 4.43 1.58
CA PHE A 18 -6.49 3.41 2.63
C PHE A 18 -5.10 2.80 2.65
N THR A 19 -4.58 2.39 1.49
CA THR A 19 -3.27 1.78 1.39
C THR A 19 -2.16 2.78 1.73
N ALA A 20 -2.26 4.03 1.27
CA ALA A 20 -1.29 5.08 1.57
C ALA A 20 -1.27 5.43 3.06
N LEU A 21 -2.43 5.58 3.72
CA LEU A 21 -2.47 5.80 5.16
C LEU A 21 -1.92 4.60 5.94
N ALA A 22 -2.23 3.36 5.52
CA ALA A 22 -1.64 2.17 6.14
C ALA A 22 -0.12 2.18 6.01
N VAL A 23 0.43 2.55 4.85
CA VAL A 23 1.88 2.72 4.66
C VAL A 23 2.44 3.79 5.59
N ALA A 24 1.76 4.95 5.75
CA ALA A 24 2.22 6.01 6.65
C ALA A 24 2.34 5.54 8.10
N ILE A 25 1.30 4.86 8.61
CA ILE A 25 1.26 4.36 9.99
C ILE A 25 2.37 3.32 10.20
N ASN A 26 2.52 2.37 9.27
CA ASN A 26 3.55 1.34 9.38
C ASN A 26 4.97 1.92 9.29
N LEU A 27 5.22 2.91 8.42
CA LEU A 27 6.51 3.59 8.33
C LEU A 27 6.85 4.35 9.61
N PHE A 28 5.87 5.05 10.19
CA PHE A 28 6.07 5.75 11.44
C PHE A 28 6.36 4.79 12.59
N MET A 29 5.56 3.73 12.74
CA MET A 29 5.78 2.70 13.77
C MET A 29 7.13 1.99 13.59
N LEU A 30 7.50 1.65 12.35
CA LEU A 30 8.80 1.05 12.04
C LEU A 30 9.96 1.97 12.43
N ALA A 31 9.83 3.27 12.16
CA ALA A 31 10.85 4.24 12.56
C ALA A 31 11.00 4.35 14.08
N LEU A 32 9.90 4.30 14.84
CA LEU A 32 9.94 4.24 16.31
C LEU A 32 10.66 2.99 16.81
N MET A 33 10.40 1.83 16.20
CA MET A 33 11.09 0.57 16.54
C MET A 33 12.59 0.66 16.23
N TRP A 34 12.95 1.29 15.10
CA TRP A 34 14.35 1.41 14.68
C TRP A 34 15.17 2.33 15.59
N GLN A 35 14.53 3.15 16.44
CA GLN A 35 15.23 3.90 17.48
C GLN A 35 15.99 2.98 18.46
N ALA A 36 15.56 1.73 18.62
CA ALA A 36 16.27 0.75 19.45
C ALA A 36 17.70 0.46 18.95
N VAL A 37 17.99 0.73 17.67
CA VAL A 37 19.31 0.56 17.03
C VAL A 37 20.08 1.90 16.94
N GLY A 38 19.55 2.97 17.53
CA GLY A 38 20.22 4.28 17.63
C GLY A 38 19.98 5.24 16.46
N TRP A 39 19.05 4.96 15.53
CA TRP A 39 18.65 5.95 14.52
C TRP A 39 17.65 6.97 15.07
N PRO A 40 17.58 8.16 14.44
CA PRO A 40 16.57 9.16 14.76
C PRO A 40 15.15 8.68 14.43
N ALA A 41 14.18 9.16 15.20
CA ALA A 41 12.77 8.99 14.86
C ALA A 41 12.41 9.72 13.55
N LEU A 42 11.51 9.10 12.78
CA LEU A 42 10.90 9.73 11.63
C LEU A 42 9.69 10.56 12.07
N THR A 43 9.59 11.82 11.62
CA THR A 43 8.46 12.68 12.04
C THR A 43 7.16 12.21 11.39
N PRO A 44 5.99 12.41 12.05
CA PRO A 44 4.69 12.07 11.45
C PRO A 44 4.47 12.73 10.08
N VAL A 45 4.93 13.98 9.91
CA VAL A 45 4.81 14.71 8.66
C VAL A 45 5.69 14.08 7.57
N THR A 46 6.91 13.65 7.91
CA THR A 46 7.78 12.92 6.98
C THR A 46 7.13 11.59 6.57
N ALA A 47 6.47 10.88 7.50
CA ALA A 47 5.79 9.62 7.18
C ALA A 47 4.65 9.83 6.16
N LEU A 48 3.89 10.93 6.31
CA LEU A 48 2.86 11.31 5.34
C LEU A 48 3.45 11.64 3.98
N TRP A 49 4.58 12.35 3.92
CA TRP A 49 5.24 12.63 2.63
C TRP A 49 5.76 11.37 1.95
N LEU A 50 6.34 10.44 2.72
CA LEU A 50 6.86 9.18 2.21
C LEU A 50 5.75 8.21 1.78
N CYS A 51 4.58 8.26 2.42
CA CYS A 51 3.48 7.38 2.05
C CYS A 51 2.86 7.72 0.69
N LEU A 52 2.99 8.95 0.20
CA LEU A 52 2.50 9.33 -1.12
C LEU A 52 3.18 8.52 -2.24
N PRO A 53 4.53 8.53 -2.39
CA PRO A 53 5.21 7.72 -3.39
C PRO A 53 5.23 6.24 -3.04
N LEU A 54 5.40 5.85 -1.76
CA LEU A 54 5.46 4.43 -1.36
C LEU A 54 4.09 3.75 -1.39
N GLY A 55 3.02 4.52 -1.22
CA GLY A 55 1.65 4.05 -1.37
C GLY A 55 1.31 3.65 -2.80
N LEU A 56 1.98 4.20 -3.82
CA LEU A 56 1.72 3.85 -5.22
C LEU A 56 2.02 2.37 -5.56
N PRO A 57 3.24 1.85 -5.29
CA PRO A 57 3.55 0.43 -5.51
C PRO A 57 2.83 -0.48 -4.51
N ALA A 58 2.63 -0.05 -3.26
CA ALA A 58 1.87 -0.82 -2.29
C ALA A 58 0.41 -1.01 -2.74
N ASN A 59 -0.24 0.08 -3.17
CA ASN A 59 -1.61 0.07 -3.66
C ASN A 59 -1.76 -0.74 -4.95
N TRP A 60 -0.72 -0.81 -5.78
CA TRP A 60 -0.71 -1.67 -6.96
C TRP A 60 -0.86 -3.14 -6.58
N TRP A 61 -0.04 -3.65 -5.66
CA TRP A 61 -0.13 -5.02 -5.19
C TRP A 61 -1.46 -5.30 -4.48
N VAL A 62 -1.92 -4.39 -3.61
CA VAL A 62 -3.22 -4.52 -2.94
C VAL A 62 -4.35 -4.58 -3.97
N THR A 63 -4.32 -3.74 -5.01
CA THR A 63 -5.36 -3.74 -6.05
C THR A 63 -5.39 -5.05 -6.83
N LEU A 64 -4.23 -5.61 -7.16
CA LEU A 64 -4.15 -6.92 -7.83
C LEU A 64 -4.66 -8.04 -6.93
N TRP A 65 -4.32 -8.02 -5.64
CA TRP A 65 -4.80 -8.99 -4.66
C TRP A 65 -6.32 -8.91 -4.49
N VAL A 66 -6.87 -7.72 -4.23
CA VAL A 66 -8.32 -7.51 -4.11
C VAL A 66 -9.03 -7.90 -5.41
N ARG A 67 -8.46 -7.59 -6.57
CA ARG A 67 -9.03 -8.04 -7.85
C ARG A 67 -9.11 -9.56 -7.95
N GLY A 68 -8.08 -10.26 -7.48
CA GLY A 68 -8.06 -11.73 -7.41
C GLY A 68 -9.16 -12.30 -6.50
N LEU A 69 -9.43 -11.63 -5.37
CA LEU A 69 -10.53 -12.00 -4.46
C LEU A 69 -11.91 -11.76 -5.09
N ILE A 70 -12.10 -10.64 -5.79
CA ILE A 70 -13.34 -10.36 -6.52
C ILE A 70 -13.57 -11.39 -7.63
N ASP A 71 -12.52 -11.74 -8.39
CA ASP A 71 -12.63 -12.75 -9.44
C ASP A 71 -12.98 -14.14 -8.86
N GLU A 72 -12.48 -14.48 -7.68
CA GLU A 72 -12.82 -15.73 -6.98
C GLU A 72 -14.26 -15.74 -6.46
N ALA A 73 -14.72 -14.64 -5.87
CA ALA A 73 -16.09 -14.49 -5.40
C ALA A 73 -17.13 -14.53 -6.54
N GLU A 74 -16.77 -14.05 -7.73
CA GLU A 74 -17.63 -14.09 -8.92
C GLU A 74 -17.53 -15.41 -9.70
N GLY A 75 -16.73 -16.38 -9.27
CA GLY A 75 -16.54 -17.65 -9.99
C GLY A 75 -15.83 -17.51 -11.34
N ARG A 76 -14.98 -16.49 -11.50
CA ARG A 76 -14.21 -16.21 -12.72
C ARG A 76 -12.78 -16.80 -12.69
N LYS A 77 -12.47 -17.60 -11.67
CA LYS A 77 -11.23 -18.38 -11.55
C LYS A 77 -11.49 -19.85 -11.86
#